data_AF-A0AAE0CPH9-F1
#
_entry.id   AF-A0AAE0CPH9-F1
#
_cell.length_a   1.000
_cell.length_b   1.000
_cell.length_c   1.000
_cell.angle_alpha   90.00
_cell.angle_beta   90.00
_cell.angle_gamma   90.00
#
_symmetry.space_group_name_H-M   'P 1'
#
loop_
_entity.id
_entity.type
_entity.pdbx_description
1 polymer ?
#
loop_
_entity_poly.entity_id
_entity_poly.type
_entity_poly.pdbx_seq_one_letter_code
_entity_poly.pdbx_strand_id
1 'polypeptide(L)'
;MVFSHAAARARFTRARLTREHVPRTSIGLLKRWPAAMSIDLAEIRSRMPSYNPNSTLDDRILWLPSSNGIYLAASAMESFRTPHPLVSWYEIVWFLQNISRMGFIIWLAIKGRLSTLDRVQRYDPQVVTTCPL
;
A
#
# COMPACT_ATOMS: atom_id res chain seq x y z
N MET A 1 -6.42 -20.29 4.19
CA MET A 1 -5.57 -21.17 3.34
C MET A 1 -4.32 -20.41 2.98
N VAL A 2 -3.19 -21.12 3.05
CA VAL A 2 -1.87 -20.64 3.45
C VAL A 2 -1.16 -19.84 2.34
N PHE A 3 -0.73 -18.61 2.65
CA PHE A 3 0.31 -17.92 1.88
C PHE A 3 1.68 -18.53 2.24
N SER A 4 2.19 -19.40 1.37
CA SER A 4 3.54 -19.97 1.38
C SER A 4 3.85 -20.19 -0.11
N HIS A 5 4.92 -19.71 -0.74
CA HIS A 5 6.23 -19.27 -0.31
C HIS A 5 6.79 -18.38 -1.44
N ALA A 6 7.27 -17.17 -1.15
CA ALA A 6 8.24 -16.46 -1.98
C ALA A 6 8.87 -15.31 -1.15
N ALA A 7 9.63 -15.68 -0.11
CA ALA A 7 10.55 -14.75 0.52
C ALA A 7 11.73 -14.50 -0.44
N ALA A 8 11.56 -13.54 -1.36
CA ALA A 8 12.69 -12.97 -2.06
C ALA A 8 13.58 -12.27 -1.02
N ARG A 9 14.73 -12.87 -0.71
CA ARG A 9 15.79 -12.24 0.08
C ARG A 9 16.28 -10.99 -0.67
N ALA A 10 15.67 -9.84 -0.41
CA ALA A 10 16.26 -8.56 -0.77
C ALA A 10 17.48 -8.35 0.13
N ARG A 11 18.67 -8.62 -0.41
CA ARG A 11 19.92 -8.08 0.14
C ARG A 11 19.87 -6.57 -0.05
N PHE A 12 19.43 -5.84 0.98
CA PHE A 12 19.65 -4.41 1.05
C PHE A 12 21.16 -4.18 1.24
N THR A 13 21.87 -4.04 0.14
CA THR A 13 23.21 -3.43 0.16
C THR A 13 23.01 -1.99 0.63
N ARG A 14 23.68 -1.65 1.74
CA ARG A 14 23.71 -0.31 2.29
C ARG A 14 24.36 0.62 1.27
N ALA A 15 23.55 1.26 0.42
CA ALA A 15 24.00 2.39 -0.36
C ALA A 15 24.40 3.50 0.63
N ARG A 16 25.70 3.73 0.75
CA ARG A 16 26.29 4.83 1.51
C ARG A 16 25.84 6.12 0.82
N LEU A 17 24.82 6.78 1.36
CA LEU A 17 24.45 8.14 0.95
C LEU A 17 25.64 9.05 1.23
N THR A 18 26.29 9.51 0.17
CA THR A 18 27.30 10.56 0.21
C THR A 18 26.64 11.84 0.69
N ARG A 19 27.27 12.45 1.69
CA ARG A 19 26.79 13.63 2.41
C ARG A 19 26.99 14.86 1.51
N GLU A 20 26.05 15.11 0.60
CA GLU A 20 26.01 16.38 -0.12
C GLU A 20 25.71 17.50 0.87
N HIS A 21 26.62 18.48 0.93
CA HIS A 21 26.50 19.67 1.76
C HIS A 21 25.44 20.60 1.15
N VAL A 22 24.22 20.53 1.67
CA VAL A 22 23.20 21.54 1.39
C VAL A 22 23.49 22.80 2.23
N PRO A 23 23.65 23.99 1.63
CA PRO A 23 24.00 25.20 2.35
C PRO A 23 22.92 25.56 3.39
N ARG A 24 23.41 25.86 4.60
CA ARG A 24 22.62 26.23 5.77
C ARG A 24 22.13 27.68 5.65
N THR A 25 21.02 27.90 4.96
CA THR A 25 20.25 29.14 5.13
C THR A 25 18.75 28.81 5.07
N SER A 26 18.04 29.21 6.14
CA SER A 26 16.57 29.15 6.36
C SER A 26 15.94 27.87 6.99
N ILE A 27 16.56 27.29 8.03
CA ILE A 27 15.94 26.22 8.86
C ILE A 27 14.94 26.75 9.92
N GLY A 28 14.74 28.08 10.01
CA GLY A 28 13.94 28.70 11.08
C GLY A 28 12.41 28.70 10.89
N LEU A 29 11.89 28.44 9.68
CA LEU A 29 10.45 28.59 9.39
C LEU A 29 9.73 27.29 9.01
N LEU A 30 10.46 26.19 8.75
CA LEU A 30 9.88 24.91 8.34
C LEU A 30 9.54 23.96 9.52
N LYS A 31 9.35 24.50 10.73
CA LYS A 31 8.90 23.75 11.91
C LYS A 31 7.49 24.14 12.39
N ARG A 32 6.78 24.96 11.63
CA ARG A 32 5.37 25.22 11.90
C ARG A 32 4.56 24.32 10.98
N TRP A 33 3.97 23.27 11.54
CA TRP A 33 2.82 22.61 10.90
C TRP A 33 1.87 23.74 10.48
N PRO A 34 1.36 23.74 9.23
CA PRO A 34 0.43 24.77 8.82
C PRO A 34 -0.68 24.82 9.87
N ALA A 35 -0.89 25.99 10.47
CA ALA A 35 -2.00 26.25 11.39
C ALA A 35 -3.35 26.25 10.66
N ALA A 36 -3.45 25.53 9.54
CA ALA A 36 -4.67 25.22 8.86
C ALA A 36 -5.29 24.06 9.65
N MET A 37 -6.01 24.40 10.71
CA MET A 37 -7.06 23.55 11.23
C MET A 37 -8.17 23.52 10.17
N SER A 38 -7.98 22.74 9.10
CA SER A 38 -9.06 22.48 8.17
C SER A 38 -10.20 21.80 8.94
N ILE A 39 -11.44 21.98 8.48
CA ILE A 39 -12.61 21.32 9.08
C ILE A 39 -12.37 19.81 9.16
N ASP A 40 -11.72 19.22 8.14
CA ASP A 40 -11.35 17.80 8.11
C ASP A 40 -10.43 17.42 9.28
N LEU A 41 -9.43 18.25 9.60
CA LEU A 41 -8.52 18.00 10.71
C LEU A 41 -9.21 18.17 12.08
N ALA A 42 -10.17 19.10 12.19
CA ALA A 42 -10.98 19.26 13.40
C ALA A 42 -11.91 18.06 13.61
N GLU A 43 -12.53 17.54 12.54
CA GLU A 43 -13.36 16.34 12.58
C GLU A 43 -12.54 15.11 12.98
N ILE A 44 -11.37 14.90 12.37
CA ILE A 44 -10.47 13.80 12.74
C ILE A 44 -10.07 13.92 14.22
N ARG A 45 -9.69 15.12 14.67
CA ARG A 45 -9.32 15.36 16.07
C ARG A 45 -10.48 15.06 17.03
N SER A 46 -11.72 15.38 16.67
CA SER A 46 -12.89 15.10 17.50
C SER A 46 -13.16 13.60 17.69
N ARG A 47 -12.69 12.77 16.75
CA ARG A 47 -12.86 11.30 16.78
C ARG A 47 -11.67 10.57 17.38
N MET A 48 -10.55 11.24 17.62
CA MET A 48 -9.40 10.58 18.25
C MET A 48 -9.68 10.35 19.74
N PRO A 49 -9.45 9.13 20.26
CA PRO A 49 -9.49 8.90 21.69
C PRO A 49 -8.43 9.75 22.40
N SER A 50 -8.71 10.15 23.64
CA SER A 50 -7.75 10.89 24.46
C SER A 50 -6.51 10.04 24.70
N TYR A 51 -5.38 10.42 24.11
CA TYR A 51 -4.09 9.79 24.33
C TYR A 51 -3.41 10.43 25.55
N ASN A 52 -3.20 9.65 26.61
CA ASN A 52 -2.48 10.07 27.80
C ASN A 52 -1.20 9.22 27.92
N PRO A 53 -0.07 9.64 27.31
CA PRO A 53 1.17 8.91 27.42
C PRO A 53 1.68 8.97 28.85
N ASN A 54 2.13 7.82 29.37
CA ASN A 54 2.85 7.82 30.63
C ASN A 54 4.25 8.39 30.40
N SER A 55 4.50 9.63 30.85
CA SER A 55 5.78 10.31 30.70
C SER A 55 6.94 9.66 31.47
N THR A 56 6.65 8.65 32.29
CA THR A 56 7.66 7.89 33.04
C THR A 56 8.11 6.62 32.32
N LEU A 57 7.46 6.27 31.20
CA LEU A 57 7.81 5.10 30.39
C LEU A 57 8.39 5.54 29.05
N ASP A 58 9.51 4.94 28.66
CA ASP A 58 10.02 5.07 27.31
C ASP A 58 9.09 4.36 26.31
N ASP A 59 8.90 4.98 25.14
CA ASP A 59 8.19 4.37 24.03
C ASP A 59 8.89 3.07 23.61
N ARG A 60 8.10 2.00 23.51
CA ARG A 60 8.57 0.71 23.01
C ARG A 60 7.79 0.32 21.75
N ILE A 61 8.51 -0.05 20.70
CA ILE A 61 7.91 -0.64 19.49
C ILE A 61 7.46 -2.05 19.85
N LEU A 62 6.17 -2.21 20.11
CA LEU A 62 5.55 -3.52 20.33
C LEU A 62 4.89 -3.97 19.04
N TRP A 63 5.52 -4.93 18.36
CA TRP A 63 4.82 -5.73 17.37
C TRP A 63 3.93 -6.69 18.15
N LEU A 64 2.62 -6.44 18.17
CA LEU A 64 1.65 -7.28 18.89
C LEU A 64 1.92 -8.75 18.55
N PRO A 65 2.30 -9.58 19.52
CA PRO A 65 2.58 -10.98 19.24
C PRO A 65 1.29 -11.62 18.71
N SER A 66 1.41 -12.42 17.64
CA SER A 66 0.37 -13.40 17.34
C SER A 66 0.11 -14.24 18.60
N SER A 67 -1.01 -14.95 18.71
CA SER A 67 -1.38 -15.76 19.89
C SER A 67 -0.25 -16.66 20.43
N ASN A 68 0.75 -16.96 19.59
CA ASN A 68 1.90 -17.80 19.88
C ASN A 68 3.21 -17.04 20.18
N GLY A 69 3.18 -15.72 20.41
CA GLY A 69 4.38 -14.94 20.74
C GLY A 69 5.27 -14.55 19.56
N ILE A 70 4.97 -15.03 18.35
CA ILE A 70 5.78 -14.83 17.13
C ILE A 70 5.11 -13.78 16.25
N TYR A 71 5.85 -12.74 15.88
CA TYR A 71 5.39 -11.76 14.91
C TYR A 71 5.74 -12.20 13.49
N LEU A 72 4.73 -12.34 12.64
CA LEU A 72 4.86 -12.61 11.21
C LEU A 72 4.26 -11.44 10.43
N ALA A 73 4.91 -11.06 9.32
CA ALA A 73 4.36 -10.06 8.40
C ALA A 73 2.95 -10.42 7.92
N ALA A 74 2.68 -11.72 7.72
CA ALA A 74 1.36 -12.23 7.38
C ALA A 74 0.32 -11.92 8.48
N SER A 75 0.66 -12.09 9.76
CA SER A 75 -0.23 -11.78 10.88
C SER A 75 -0.55 -10.30 10.98
N ALA A 76 0.44 -9.44 10.74
CA ALA A 76 0.20 -8.00 10.67
C ALA A 76 -0.71 -7.62 9.50
N MET A 77 -0.44 -8.18 8.32
CA MET A 77 -1.26 -7.97 7.14
C MET A 77 -2.71 -8.42 7.35
N GLU A 78 -2.94 -9.48 8.13
CA GLU A 78 -4.27 -9.93 8.50
C GLU A 78 -4.96 -8.94 9.44
N SER A 79 -4.25 -8.40 10.44
CA SER A 79 -4.84 -7.41 11.37
C SER A 79 -5.28 -6.11 10.70
N PHE A 80 -4.65 -5.73 9.57
CA PHE A 80 -5.05 -4.54 8.80
C PHE A 80 -6.12 -4.81 7.76
N ARG A 81 -6.35 -6.08 7.41
CA ARG A 81 -7.29 -6.44 6.34
C ARG A 81 -8.66 -6.69 6.92
N THR A 82 -9.68 -6.13 6.26
CA THR A 82 -11.04 -6.62 6.44
C THR A 82 -11.18 -7.94 5.66
N PRO A 83 -11.66 -9.03 6.29
CA PRO A 83 -11.89 -10.28 5.59
C PRO A 83 -13.00 -10.08 4.55
N HIS A 84 -12.77 -10.59 3.35
CA HIS A 84 -13.74 -10.56 2.25
C HIS A 84 -14.09 -12.00 1.87
N PRO A 85 -15.33 -12.25 1.42
CA PRO A 85 -15.70 -13.56 0.92
C PRO A 85 -14.84 -13.94 -0.28
N LEU A 86 -14.53 -15.24 -0.39
CA LEU A 86 -13.86 -15.80 -1.55
C LEU A 86 -14.74 -15.61 -2.79
N VAL A 87 -14.13 -15.06 -3.84
CA VAL A 87 -14.77 -14.86 -5.14
C VAL A 87 -14.53 -16.09 -6.01
N SER A 88 -15.54 -16.48 -6.80
CA SER A 88 -15.50 -17.70 -7.63
C SER A 88 -14.34 -17.74 -8.63
N TRP A 89 -13.88 -16.57 -9.08
CA TRP A 89 -12.77 -16.45 -10.03
C TRP A 89 -11.38 -16.44 -9.37
N TYR A 90 -11.29 -16.49 -8.03
CA TYR A 90 -10.02 -16.38 -7.30
C TYR A 90 -9.01 -17.45 -7.74
N GLU A 91 -9.45 -18.70 -7.89
CA GLU A 91 -8.59 -19.82 -8.25
C GLU A 91 -8.00 -19.70 -9.67
N ILE A 92 -8.74 -19.08 -10.59
CA ILE A 92 -8.29 -18.82 -11.96
C ILE A 92 -7.13 -17.82 -11.95
N VAL A 93 -7.20 -16.82 -11.08
CA VAL A 93 -6.23 -15.72 -11.03
C VAL A 93 -5.01 -16.08 -10.18
N TRP A 94 -5.20 -16.80 -9.08
CA TRP A 94 -4.19 -16.97 -8.02
C TRP A 94 -3.86 -18.44 -7.72
N PHE A 95 -3.69 -19.27 -8.75
CA PHE A 95 -3.22 -20.66 -8.59
C PHE A 95 -1.70 -20.74 -8.30
N LEU A 96 -1.25 -21.88 -7.79
CA LEU A 96 0.10 -22.05 -7.23
C LEU A 96 1.26 -21.81 -8.22
N GLN A 97 1.04 -22.04 -9.51
CA GLN A 97 2.04 -21.87 -10.58
C GLN A 97 1.78 -20.62 -11.43
N ASN A 98 0.99 -19.68 -10.91
CA ASN A 98 0.67 -18.44 -11.61
C ASN A 98 1.91 -17.56 -11.79
N ILE A 99 2.12 -17.10 -13.01
CA ILE A 99 3.03 -16.00 -13.31
C ILE A 99 2.32 -14.70 -12.89
N SER A 100 2.80 -14.03 -11.84
CA SER A 100 2.10 -12.87 -11.24
C SER A 100 1.67 -11.79 -12.24
N ARG A 101 2.44 -11.57 -13.32
CA ARG A 101 2.07 -10.67 -14.42
C ARG A 101 0.80 -11.10 -15.14
N MET A 102 0.66 -12.39 -15.44
CA MET A 102 -0.50 -12.95 -16.12
C MET A 102 -1.73 -12.94 -15.22
N GLY A 103 -1.58 -13.31 -13.95
CA GLY A 103 -2.65 -13.18 -12.95
C GLY A 103 -3.17 -11.73 -12.87
N PHE A 104 -2.28 -10.74 -12.88
CA PHE A 104 -2.71 -9.33 -12.89
C PHE A 104 -3.51 -8.94 -14.15
N ILE A 105 -3.08 -9.40 -15.32
CA ILE A 105 -3.81 -9.15 -16.59
C ILE A 105 -5.18 -9.83 -16.57
N ILE A 106 -5.27 -11.09 -16.13
CA ILE A 106 -6.53 -11.84 -16.01
C ILE A 106 -7.46 -11.16 -15.00
N TRP A 107 -6.93 -10.71 -13.87
CA TRP A 107 -7.69 -9.94 -12.88
C TRP A 107 -8.28 -8.66 -13.49
N LEU A 108 -7.49 -7.89 -14.25
CA LEU A 108 -7.99 -6.73 -14.98
C LEU A 108 -9.07 -7.10 -16.00
N ALA A 109 -8.91 -8.21 -16.73
CA ALA A 109 -9.88 -8.69 -17.70
C ALA A 109 -11.22 -9.05 -17.03
N ILE A 110 -11.20 -9.82 -15.93
CA ILE A 110 -12.40 -10.17 -15.16
C ILE A 110 -13.11 -8.92 -14.63
N LYS A 111 -12.35 -7.90 -14.21
CA LYS A 111 -12.90 -6.62 -13.74
C LYS A 111 -13.36 -5.70 -14.88
N GLY A 112 -13.15 -6.09 -16.15
CA GLY A 112 -13.40 -5.26 -17.33
C GLY A 112 -12.53 -4.01 -17.38
N ARG A 113 -11.38 -4.01 -16.68
CA ARG A 113 -10.47 -2.87 -16.49
C ARG A 113 -9.29 -2.88 -17.47
N LEU A 114 -9.24 -3.82 -18.40
CA LEU A 114 -8.25 -3.81 -19.47
C LEU A 114 -8.53 -2.64 -20.42
N SER A 115 -7.49 -1.93 -20.85
CA SER A 115 -7.56 -0.85 -21.84
C SER A 115 -7.70 -1.43 -23.25
N THR A 116 -8.78 -2.17 -23.49
CA THR A 116 -9.13 -2.63 -24.84
C THR A 116 -9.49 -1.44 -25.72
N LEU A 117 -9.31 -1.60 -27.02
CA LEU A 117 -9.61 -0.57 -28.02
C LEU A 117 -11.04 -0.01 -27.88
N ASP A 118 -12.03 -0.89 -27.66
CA ASP A 118 -13.43 -0.52 -27.38
C ASP A 118 -13.56 0.41 -26.17
N ARG A 119 -12.83 0.11 -25.08
CA ARG A 119 -12.86 0.94 -23.88
C ARG A 119 -12.16 2.28 -24.10
N VAL A 120 -11.03 2.29 -24.81
CA VAL A 120 -10.28 3.53 -25.13
C VAL A 120 -11.13 4.46 -25.99
N GLN A 121 -11.83 3.93 -27.00
CA GLN A 121 -12.72 4.70 -27.87
C GLN A 121 -13.82 5.44 -27.11
N ARG A 122 -14.32 4.89 -25.99
CA ARG A 122 -15.33 5.57 -25.15
C ARG A 122 -14.78 6.81 -24.44
N TYR A 123 -13.49 6.83 -24.12
CA TYR A 123 -12.85 7.97 -23.45
C TYR A 123 -12.18 8.93 -24.43
N ASP A 124 -11.77 8.44 -25.60
CA ASP A 124 -11.18 9.22 -26.68
C ASP A 124 -11.83 8.84 -28.04
N PRO A 125 -12.83 9.60 -28.49
CA PRO A 125 -13.49 9.37 -29.77
C PRO A 125 -12.58 9.55 -31.00
N GLN A 126 -11.41 10.17 -30.83
CA GLN A 126 -10.47 10.43 -31.93
C GLN A 126 -9.48 9.28 -32.13
N VAL A 127 -9.52 8.24 -31.29
CA VAL A 127 -8.61 7.10 -31.43
C VAL A 127 -8.93 6.32 -32.72
N VAL A 128 -7.93 6.13 -33.58
CA VAL A 128 -8.10 5.33 -34.80
C VAL A 128 -8.21 3.86 -34.40
N THR A 129 -9.41 3.30 -34.55
CA THR A 129 -9.70 1.91 -34.18
C THR A 129 -9.57 0.93 -35.34
N THR A 130 -9.27 1.41 -36.54
CA THR A 130 -9.19 0.60 -37.74
C THR A 130 -7.76 0.10 -37.93
N CYS A 131 -7.57 -1.22 -38.07
CA CYS A 131 -6.28 -1.76 -38.52
C CYS A 131 -6.01 -1.28 -39.95
N PRO A 132 -4.88 -0.61 -40.24
CA PRO A 132 -4.47 -0.40 -41.62
C PRO A 132 -4.15 -1.77 -42.23
N LEU A 133 -4.84 -2.09 -43.32
CA LEU A 133 -4.62 -3.30 -44.12
C LEU A 133 -3.25 -3.28 -44.80
#